data_AF-A0A8I6WJ61-F1
#
_entry.id   AF-A0A8I6WJ61-F1
#
_cell.length_a   1.000
_cell.length_b   1.000
_cell.length_c   1.000
_cell.angle_alpha   90.00
_cell.angle_beta   90.00
_cell.angle_gamma   90.00
#
_symmetry.space_group_name_H-M   'P 1'
#
loop_
_entity.id
_entity.type
_entity.pdbx_description
1 polymer ?
#
loop_
_entity_poly.entity_id
_entity_poly.type
_entity_poly.pdbx_seq_one_letter_code
_entity_poly.pdbx_strand_id
1 'polypeptide(L)'
;MDPYTSTWDEQLVTSIFWAPDAQLIMTIPVQEDVVQVLLAGSLAQTTTIIALLWTWWNAHNKFRVEQTQINTQALGWQTRRTTDEYIEFFGGRKQSQERTVTGWTKPEVGILKINSDGSYNKDTLTGGWGYIIRDHEGDVVVTAAGRLHHVHDALQAEVEACIRAIYKAHELGIGNMVMETDASTLVSAIKTSRYDLASNGNLFQKIKAFASLNFISFDIVHCPRACNKVVDALAMHGSKMVLAPQAVWSGLAGLASTFAQGLVAVDYGWRGD
;
A
#
# COMPACT_ATOMS: atom_id res chain seq x y z
N MET A 1 -9.43 -11.48 31.56
CA MET A 1 -9.89 -12.75 32.16
C MET A 1 -8.85 -13.15 33.17
N ASP A 2 -9.30 -13.70 34.30
CA ASP A 2 -8.38 -14.31 35.25
C ASP A 2 -7.88 -15.63 34.63
N PRO A 3 -6.56 -15.77 34.44
CA PRO A 3 -5.98 -16.94 33.76
C PRO A 3 -6.12 -18.24 34.57
N TYR A 4 -6.51 -18.17 35.85
CA TYR A 4 -6.64 -19.35 36.72
C TYR A 4 -8.08 -19.84 36.86
N THR A 5 -9.06 -18.95 36.70
CA THR A 5 -10.48 -19.25 36.96
C THR A 5 -11.33 -19.31 35.70
N SER A 6 -10.80 -18.87 34.54
CA SER A 6 -11.54 -18.76 33.27
C SER A 6 -12.81 -17.91 33.36
N THR A 7 -12.88 -17.04 34.37
CA THR A 7 -13.95 -16.05 34.56
C THR A 7 -13.41 -14.63 34.34
N TRP A 8 -14.29 -13.65 34.39
CA TRP A 8 -13.88 -12.25 34.43
C TRP A 8 -13.00 -12.00 35.66
N ASP A 9 -11.94 -11.23 35.47
CA ASP A 9 -11.13 -10.71 36.58
C ASP A 9 -11.93 -9.55 37.20
N GLU A 10 -12.61 -9.82 38.31
CA GLU A 10 -13.51 -8.87 38.96
C GLU A 10 -12.77 -7.59 39.38
N GLN A 11 -11.54 -7.70 39.88
CA GLN A 11 -10.75 -6.53 40.29
C GLN A 11 -10.34 -5.68 39.09
N LEU A 12 -9.95 -6.31 37.98
CA LEU A 12 -9.63 -5.62 36.74
C LEU A 12 -10.87 -4.96 36.12
N VAL A 13 -12.00 -5.67 36.08
CA VAL A 13 -13.25 -5.14 35.49
C VAL A 13 -13.78 -3.97 36.32
N THR A 14 -13.79 -4.09 37.65
CA THR A 14 -14.30 -3.00 38.52
C THR A 14 -13.35 -1.81 38.64
N SER A 15 -12.06 -1.97 38.35
CA SER A 15 -11.10 -0.84 38.31
C SER A 15 -11.13 -0.06 37.00
N ILE A 16 -11.54 -0.70 35.89
CA ILE A 16 -11.60 -0.08 34.56
C ILE A 16 -12.99 0.47 34.23
N PHE A 17 -14.05 -0.23 34.64
CA PHE A 17 -15.43 0.09 34.26
C PHE A 17 -16.25 0.60 35.46
N TRP A 18 -17.17 1.54 35.22
CA TRP A 18 -18.08 2.03 36.25
C TRP A 18 -19.04 0.95 36.71
N ALA A 19 -19.52 1.03 37.96
CA ALA A 19 -20.27 -0.04 38.61
C ALA A 19 -21.43 -0.65 37.78
N PRO A 20 -22.28 0.13 37.06
CA PRO A 20 -23.35 -0.45 36.24
C PRO A 20 -22.82 -1.25 35.04
N ASP A 21 -21.74 -0.77 34.43
CA ASP A 21 -21.12 -1.40 33.25
C ASP A 21 -20.30 -2.62 33.67
N ALA A 22 -19.60 -2.55 34.80
CA ALA A 22 -18.90 -3.68 35.40
C ALA A 22 -19.86 -4.85 35.70
N GLN A 23 -21.04 -4.56 36.28
CA GLN A 23 -22.07 -5.57 36.51
C GLN A 23 -22.56 -6.22 35.22
N LEU A 24 -22.78 -5.43 34.16
CA LEU A 24 -23.18 -5.96 32.85
C LEU A 24 -22.08 -6.83 32.24
N ILE A 25 -20.83 -6.37 32.25
CA ILE A 25 -19.68 -7.12 31.71
C ILE A 25 -19.54 -8.46 32.42
N MET A 26 -19.66 -8.50 33.76
CA MET A 26 -19.55 -9.74 34.53
C MET A 26 -20.69 -10.74 34.26
N THR A 27 -21.80 -10.31 33.64
CA THR A 27 -22.87 -11.23 33.21
C THR A 27 -22.65 -11.83 31.82
N ILE A 28 -21.68 -11.32 31.05
CA ILE A 28 -21.34 -11.89 29.75
C ILE A 28 -20.63 -13.23 29.98
N PRO A 29 -21.16 -14.36 29.47
CA PRO A 29 -20.50 -15.64 29.63
C PRO A 29 -19.16 -15.64 28.92
N VAL A 30 -18.09 -15.95 29.66
CA VAL A 30 -16.77 -16.21 29.09
C VAL A 30 -16.83 -17.57 28.41
N GLN A 31 -17.14 -17.59 27.12
CA GLN A 31 -17.06 -18.81 26.32
C GLN A 31 -15.60 -19.05 25.92
N GLU A 32 -15.04 -20.21 26.28
CA GLU A 32 -13.71 -20.65 25.83
C GLU A 32 -13.57 -20.54 24.31
N ASP A 33 -14.66 -20.76 23.57
CA ASP A 33 -14.73 -20.68 22.12
C ASP A 33 -14.34 -19.29 21.58
N VAL A 34 -14.66 -18.20 22.27
CA VAL A 34 -14.29 -16.84 21.82
C VAL A 34 -12.79 -16.60 21.98
N VAL A 35 -12.20 -17.12 23.06
CA VAL A 35 -10.76 -17.05 23.29
C VAL A 35 -10.02 -17.95 22.30
N GLN A 36 -10.52 -19.16 22.05
CA GLN A 36 -10.02 -20.08 21.04
C GLN A 36 -10.09 -19.46 19.64
N VAL A 37 -11.19 -18.78 19.28
CA VAL A 37 -11.33 -18.06 18.00
C VAL A 37 -10.33 -16.91 17.88
N LEU A 38 -10.10 -16.15 18.97
CA LEU A 38 -9.10 -15.09 18.99
C LEU A 38 -7.65 -15.61 18.94
N LEU A 39 -7.38 -16.78 19.55
CA LEU A 39 -6.05 -17.41 19.56
C LEU A 39 -5.77 -18.22 18.27
N ALA A 40 -6.80 -18.75 17.62
CA ALA A 40 -6.70 -19.46 16.34
C ALA A 40 -6.68 -18.51 15.13
N GLY A 41 -7.12 -17.26 15.31
CA GLY A 41 -7.07 -16.22 14.29
C GLY A 41 -5.65 -15.77 13.97
N SER A 42 -5.43 -15.30 12.74
CA SER A 42 -4.19 -14.59 12.41
C SER A 42 -4.07 -13.31 13.24
N LEU A 43 -2.85 -12.87 13.54
CA LEU A 43 -2.62 -11.61 14.29
C LEU A 43 -3.47 -10.46 13.74
N ALA A 44 -3.57 -10.33 12.41
CA ALA A 44 -4.38 -9.29 11.78
C ALA A 44 -5.88 -9.41 12.11
N GLN A 45 -6.45 -10.62 12.05
CA GLN A 45 -7.86 -10.85 12.39
C GLN A 45 -8.12 -10.56 13.87
N THR A 46 -7.27 -11.09 14.75
CA THR A 46 -7.40 -10.92 16.20
C THR A 46 -7.28 -9.45 16.59
N THR A 47 -6.29 -8.74 16.05
CA THR A 47 -6.11 -7.29 16.28
C THR A 47 -7.28 -6.48 15.70
N THR A 48 -7.83 -6.85 14.54
CA THR A 48 -9.00 -6.17 13.96
C THR A 48 -10.21 -6.28 14.89
N ILE A 49 -10.47 -7.48 15.42
CA ILE A 49 -11.60 -7.73 16.32
C ILE A 49 -11.42 -6.92 17.61
N ILE A 50 -10.22 -6.93 18.20
CA ILE A 50 -9.92 -6.16 19.41
C ILE A 50 -10.06 -4.65 19.16
N ALA A 51 -9.52 -4.14 18.05
CA ALA A 51 -9.63 -2.73 17.67
C ALA A 51 -11.09 -2.32 17.42
N LEU A 52 -11.90 -3.20 16.84
CA LEU A 52 -13.32 -2.97 16.60
C LEU A 52 -14.09 -2.87 17.92
N LEU A 53 -13.85 -3.80 18.85
CA LEU A 53 -14.47 -3.78 20.17
C LEU A 53 -14.07 -2.52 20.97
N TRP A 54 -12.79 -2.14 20.93
CA TRP A 54 -12.29 -0.92 21.58
C TRP A 54 -12.90 0.37 21.00
N THR A 55 -12.95 0.48 19.67
CA THR A 55 -13.52 1.67 18.99
C THR A 55 -15.02 1.77 19.19
N TRP A 56 -15.73 0.63 19.18
CA TRP A 56 -17.15 0.58 19.51
C TRP A 56 -17.42 1.01 20.95
N TRP A 57 -16.66 0.49 21.92
CA TRP A 57 -16.79 0.89 23.32
C TRP A 57 -16.52 2.39 23.52
N ASN A 58 -15.46 2.92 22.91
CA ASN A 58 -15.15 4.35 22.97
C ASN A 58 -16.25 5.22 22.35
N ALA A 59 -16.82 4.81 21.21
CA ALA A 59 -17.92 5.53 20.57
C ALA A 59 -19.16 5.54 21.47
N HIS A 60 -19.47 4.41 22.12
CA HIS A 60 -20.58 4.31 23.04
C HIS A 60 -20.37 5.19 24.29
N ASN A 61 -19.16 5.24 24.84
CA ASN A 61 -18.84 6.10 25.97
C ASN A 61 -18.89 7.59 25.63
N LYS A 62 -18.35 7.99 24.48
CA LYS A 62 -18.47 9.37 23.99
C LYS A 62 -19.92 9.79 23.78
N PHE A 63 -20.76 8.90 23.26
CA PHE A 63 -22.20 9.19 23.15
C PHE A 63 -22.83 9.38 24.54
N ARG A 64 -22.51 8.53 25.52
CA ARG A 64 -23.07 8.62 26.88
C ARG A 64 -22.63 9.86 27.65
N VAL A 65 -21.37 10.27 27.52
CA VAL A 65 -20.78 11.40 28.30
C VAL A 65 -20.91 12.73 27.56
N GLU A 66 -20.69 12.74 26.24
CA GLU A 66 -20.57 13.95 25.43
C GLU A 66 -21.74 14.15 24.45
N GLN A 67 -22.74 13.25 24.45
CA GLN A 67 -23.87 13.25 23.49
C GLN A 67 -23.42 13.28 22.02
N THR A 68 -22.18 12.90 21.76
CA THR A 68 -21.56 13.01 20.44
C THR A 68 -21.73 11.69 19.68
N GLN A 69 -22.39 11.75 18.53
CA GLN A 69 -22.55 10.59 17.65
C GLN A 69 -21.37 10.46 16.69
N ILE A 70 -20.80 9.25 16.62
CA ILE A 70 -19.77 8.90 15.65
C ILE A 70 -20.43 8.16 14.48
N ASN A 71 -20.15 8.63 13.27
CA ASN A 71 -20.61 7.98 12.03
C ASN A 71 -20.04 6.55 11.92
N THR A 72 -20.87 5.58 11.51
CA THR A 72 -20.48 4.18 11.31
C THR A 72 -19.32 4.01 10.33
N GLN A 73 -19.25 4.83 9.28
CA GLN A 73 -18.11 4.82 8.36
C GLN A 73 -16.82 5.27 9.06
N ALA A 74 -16.89 6.34 9.87
CA ALA A 74 -15.75 6.83 10.63
C ALA A 74 -15.26 5.80 11.66
N LEU A 75 -16.17 4.98 12.20
CA LEU A 75 -15.86 3.90 13.12
C LEU A 75 -15.03 2.81 12.40
N GLY A 76 -15.45 2.39 11.21
CA GLY A 76 -14.68 1.46 10.38
C GLY A 76 -13.28 1.97 10.02
N TRP A 77 -13.15 3.26 9.69
CA TRP A 77 -11.85 3.89 9.46
C TRP A 77 -10.96 3.89 10.70
N GLN A 78 -11.50 4.21 11.88
CA GLN A 78 -10.77 4.18 13.13
C GLN A 78 -10.33 2.76 13.51
N THR A 79 -11.21 1.77 13.38
CA THR A 79 -10.90 0.37 13.61
C THR A 79 -9.72 -0.08 12.74
N ARG A 80 -9.79 0.19 11.43
CA ARG A 80 -8.74 -0.19 10.48
C ARG A 80 -7.42 0.49 10.82
N ARG A 81 -7.45 1.80 11.08
CA ARG A 81 -6.26 2.57 11.48
C ARG A 81 -5.60 2.01 12.73
N THR A 82 -6.35 1.76 13.80
CA THR A 82 -5.80 1.22 15.05
C THR A 82 -5.25 -0.19 14.85
N THR A 83 -5.87 -0.98 13.97
CA THR A 83 -5.37 -2.31 13.60
C THR A 83 -4.02 -2.22 12.90
N ASP A 84 -3.92 -1.36 11.87
CA ASP A 84 -2.71 -1.17 11.10
C ASP A 84 -1.56 -0.65 11.99
N GLU A 85 -1.84 0.36 12.84
CA GLU A 85 -0.87 0.90 13.82
C GLU A 85 -0.36 -0.18 14.79
N TYR A 86 -1.23 -1.07 15.27
CA TYR A 86 -0.85 -2.12 16.22
C TYR A 86 -0.08 -3.27 15.55
N ILE A 87 -0.44 -3.67 14.34
CA ILE A 87 0.31 -4.65 13.55
C ILE A 87 1.70 -4.11 13.21
N GLU A 88 1.81 -2.83 12.85
CA GLU A 88 3.11 -2.20 12.60
C GLU A 88 4.01 -2.18 13.84
N PHE A 89 3.43 -1.92 15.02
CA PHE A 89 4.19 -1.78 16.26
C PHE A 89 4.55 -3.13 16.90
N PHE A 90 3.63 -4.09 16.90
CA PHE A 90 3.76 -5.36 17.63
C PHE A 90 3.86 -6.61 16.73
N GLY A 91 3.49 -6.52 15.46
CA GLY A 91 3.49 -7.67 14.54
C GLY A 91 4.88 -8.14 14.12
N GLY A 92 5.92 -7.45 14.60
CA GLY A 92 7.29 -7.66 14.16
C GLY A 92 7.45 -7.23 12.70
N ARG A 93 8.45 -6.40 12.41
CA ARG A 93 8.93 -6.35 11.03
C ARG A 93 9.30 -7.78 10.66
N LYS A 94 8.56 -8.40 9.74
CA LYS A 94 9.17 -9.44 8.89
C LYS A 94 10.30 -8.72 8.18
N GLN A 95 11.48 -8.76 8.79
CA GLN A 95 12.72 -8.45 8.11
C GLN A 95 12.81 -9.56 7.07
N SER A 96 12.24 -9.31 5.89
CA SER A 96 12.57 -10.09 4.70
C SER A 96 14.09 -10.13 4.70
N GLN A 97 14.68 -11.33 4.84
CA GLN A 97 16.10 -11.50 4.62
C GLN A 97 16.41 -10.74 3.33
N GLU A 98 17.21 -9.68 3.46
CA GLU A 98 17.77 -8.96 2.32
C GLU A 98 18.66 -9.98 1.60
N ARG A 99 18.05 -10.81 0.76
CA ARG A 99 18.73 -11.33 -0.40
C ARG A 99 19.26 -10.08 -1.08
N THR A 100 20.55 -10.03 -1.32
CA THR A 100 21.17 -9.01 -2.17
C THR A 100 20.59 -9.16 -3.57
N VAL A 101 19.41 -8.60 -3.79
CA VAL A 101 18.71 -8.60 -5.07
C VAL A 101 19.54 -7.70 -5.99
N THR A 102 20.31 -8.33 -6.88
CA THR A 102 21.19 -7.64 -7.83
C THR A 102 20.47 -7.16 -9.09
N GLY A 103 19.19 -7.53 -9.28
CA GLY A 103 18.37 -7.15 -10.44
C GLY A 103 16.89 -7.47 -10.25
N TRP A 104 16.07 -6.99 -11.18
CA TRP A 104 14.62 -7.16 -11.15
C TRP A 104 14.21 -8.66 -11.13
N THR A 105 13.14 -8.99 -10.41
CA THR A 105 12.66 -10.37 -10.27
C THR A 105 11.23 -10.52 -10.79
N LYS A 106 10.97 -11.60 -11.51
CA LYS A 106 9.65 -11.93 -12.05
C LYS A 106 8.62 -12.13 -10.92
N PRO A 107 7.36 -11.70 -11.11
CA PRO A 107 6.30 -11.98 -10.14
C PRO A 107 5.84 -13.44 -10.22
N GLU A 108 5.01 -13.82 -9.24
CA GLU A 108 4.31 -15.11 -9.25
C GLU A 108 3.28 -15.19 -10.39
N VAL A 109 2.94 -16.42 -10.79
CA VAL A 109 1.94 -16.67 -11.84
C VAL A 109 0.61 -16.02 -11.47
N GLY A 110 0.00 -15.32 -12.43
CA GLY A 110 -1.27 -14.62 -12.24
C GLY A 110 -1.17 -13.24 -11.56
N ILE A 111 0.04 -12.77 -11.28
CA ILE A 111 0.31 -11.43 -10.77
C ILE A 111 1.07 -10.63 -11.84
N LEU A 112 0.60 -9.42 -12.14
CA LEU A 112 1.38 -8.47 -12.93
C LEU A 112 2.22 -7.59 -12.01
N LYS A 113 3.47 -7.36 -12.39
CA LYS A 113 4.39 -6.49 -11.66
C LYS A 113 4.54 -5.18 -12.40
N ILE A 114 4.34 -4.09 -11.66
CA ILE A 114 4.41 -2.74 -12.20
C ILE A 114 5.57 -2.04 -11.53
N ASN A 115 6.51 -1.51 -12.31
CA ASN A 115 7.52 -0.59 -11.80
C ASN A 115 7.12 0.84 -12.21
N SER A 116 7.38 1.82 -11.35
CA SER A 116 7.29 3.24 -11.72
C SER A 116 8.43 4.07 -11.13
N ASP A 117 8.68 5.19 -11.79
CA ASP A 117 9.67 6.19 -11.36
C ASP A 117 9.28 7.58 -11.85
N GLY A 118 9.65 8.60 -11.09
CA GLY A 118 9.47 10.00 -11.39
C GLY A 118 10.79 10.78 -11.37
N SER A 119 11.10 11.48 -12.46
CA SER A 119 12.25 12.38 -12.53
C SER A 119 11.82 13.82 -12.22
N TYR A 120 12.67 14.57 -11.52
CA TYR A 120 12.40 15.96 -11.15
C TYR A 120 13.60 16.86 -11.37
N ASN A 121 13.34 18.02 -11.98
CA ASN A 121 14.30 19.09 -12.20
C ASN A 121 13.86 20.32 -11.39
N LYS A 122 14.60 20.60 -10.31
CA LYS A 122 14.35 21.71 -9.39
C LYS A 122 14.47 23.11 -10.01
N ASP A 123 15.30 23.27 -11.05
CA ASP A 123 15.59 24.59 -11.63
C ASP A 123 14.44 25.03 -12.56
N THR A 124 13.78 24.06 -13.18
CA THR A 124 12.65 24.30 -14.09
C THR A 124 11.29 24.00 -13.47
N LEU A 125 11.25 23.39 -12.28
CA LEU A 125 10.04 22.84 -11.65
C LEU A 125 9.27 21.90 -12.61
N THR A 126 10.01 21.15 -13.42
CA THR A 126 9.44 20.16 -14.34
C THR A 126 10.00 18.79 -14.04
N GLY A 127 9.38 17.77 -14.62
CA GLY A 127 9.81 16.40 -14.42
C GLY A 127 9.38 15.50 -15.56
N GLY A 128 9.62 14.21 -15.37
CA GLY A 128 9.07 13.17 -16.21
C GLY A 128 8.58 12.02 -15.36
N TRP A 129 7.76 11.17 -15.94
CA TRP A 129 7.28 9.96 -15.31
C TRP A 129 7.48 8.78 -16.24
N GLY A 130 7.65 7.60 -15.67
CA GLY A 130 7.79 6.35 -16.39
C GLY A 130 7.14 5.21 -15.63
N TYR A 131 6.52 4.27 -16.36
CA TYR A 131 6.12 2.98 -15.80
C TYR A 131 6.29 1.85 -16.80
N ILE A 132 6.41 0.64 -16.28
CA ILE A 132 6.40 -0.60 -17.04
C ILE A 132 5.56 -1.63 -16.30
N ILE A 133 4.69 -2.31 -17.04
CA ILE A 133 3.87 -3.42 -16.57
C ILE A 133 4.40 -4.69 -17.23
N ARG A 134 4.78 -5.66 -16.39
CA ARG A 134 5.29 -6.96 -16.82
C ARG A 134 4.44 -8.09 -16.27
N ASP A 135 4.32 -9.16 -17.03
CA ASP A 135 3.66 -10.38 -16.58
C ASP A 135 4.62 -11.30 -15.79
N HIS A 136 4.14 -12.49 -15.47
CA HIS A 136 4.88 -13.53 -14.74
C HIS A 136 6.01 -14.16 -15.55
N GLU A 137 5.96 -14.10 -16.88
CA GLU A 137 7.07 -14.51 -17.75
C GLU A 137 8.13 -13.41 -17.87
N GLY A 138 7.84 -12.22 -17.35
CA GLY A 138 8.71 -11.06 -17.38
C GLY A 138 8.62 -10.29 -18.69
N ASP A 139 7.63 -10.60 -19.51
CA ASP A 139 7.35 -9.93 -20.77
C ASP A 139 6.64 -8.60 -20.53
N VAL A 140 6.96 -7.63 -21.38
CA VAL A 140 6.38 -6.28 -21.30
C VAL A 140 4.98 -6.30 -21.87
N VAL A 141 3.99 -6.09 -21.02
CA VAL A 141 2.59 -5.90 -21.42
C VAL A 141 2.41 -4.49 -21.98
N VAL A 142 2.81 -3.49 -21.19
CA VAL A 142 2.78 -2.09 -21.58
C VAL A 142 3.83 -1.30 -20.83
N THR A 143 4.35 -0.26 -21.47
CA THR A 143 5.17 0.75 -20.83
C THR A 143 4.82 2.13 -21.37
N ALA A 144 5.02 3.16 -20.56
CA ALA A 144 4.80 4.52 -20.99
C ALA A 144 5.74 5.47 -20.27
N ALA A 145 5.95 6.61 -20.92
CA ALA A 145 6.68 7.74 -20.38
C ALA A 145 5.97 9.04 -20.77
N GLY A 146 6.14 10.08 -19.97
CA GLY A 146 5.63 11.40 -20.32
C GLY A 146 6.22 12.51 -19.48
N ARG A 147 5.85 13.73 -19.82
CA ARG A 147 6.34 14.93 -19.14
C ARG A 147 5.41 15.33 -18.01
N LEU A 148 6.00 15.85 -16.94
CA LEU A 148 5.30 16.56 -15.88
C LEU A 148 5.61 18.05 -15.98
N HIS A 149 4.54 18.85 -15.98
CA HIS A 149 4.61 20.30 -15.90
C HIS A 149 4.25 20.70 -14.46
N HIS A 150 5.03 21.58 -13.86
CA HIS A 150 4.80 22.10 -12.50
C HIS A 150 4.83 21.00 -11.43
N VAL A 151 6.02 20.52 -11.14
CA VAL A 151 6.29 19.54 -10.08
C VAL A 151 6.89 20.29 -8.89
N HIS A 152 6.36 20.08 -7.69
CA HIS A 152 6.84 20.70 -6.46
C HIS A 152 8.14 20.06 -5.95
N ASP A 153 8.21 18.74 -5.97
CA ASP A 153 9.36 17.98 -5.48
C ASP A 153 9.49 16.61 -6.18
N ALA A 154 10.62 15.93 -5.93
CA ALA A 154 10.87 14.60 -6.49
C ALA A 154 9.79 13.59 -6.06
N LEU A 155 9.30 13.67 -4.82
CA LEU A 155 8.28 12.75 -4.32
C LEU A 155 6.96 12.89 -5.08
N GLN A 156 6.57 14.11 -5.48
CA GLN A 156 5.39 14.33 -6.29
C GLN A 156 5.56 13.69 -7.68
N ALA A 157 6.75 13.75 -8.29
CA ALA A 157 7.00 13.06 -9.56
C ALA A 157 6.79 11.53 -9.44
N GLU A 158 7.31 10.92 -8.37
CA GLU A 158 7.13 9.49 -8.05
C GLU A 158 5.67 9.12 -7.88
N VAL A 159 4.93 9.95 -7.14
CA VAL A 159 3.48 9.80 -6.91
C VAL A 159 2.71 9.88 -8.22
N GLU A 160 3.01 10.86 -9.08
CA GLU A 160 2.36 11.03 -10.37
C GLU A 160 2.64 9.86 -11.33
N ALA A 161 3.85 9.29 -11.28
CA ALA A 161 4.21 8.08 -12.03
C ALA A 161 3.40 6.87 -11.53
N CYS A 162 3.32 6.68 -10.21
CA CYS A 162 2.52 5.62 -9.59
C CYS A 162 1.03 5.73 -9.96
N ILE A 163 0.44 6.94 -9.88
CA ILE A 163 -0.97 7.18 -10.26
C ILE A 163 -1.24 6.76 -11.71
N ARG A 164 -0.34 7.12 -12.64
CA ARG A 164 -0.50 6.76 -14.05
C ARG A 164 -0.39 5.26 -14.28
N ALA A 165 0.52 4.61 -13.56
CA ALA A 165 0.72 3.18 -13.66
C ALA A 165 -0.51 2.41 -13.15
N ILE A 166 -1.08 2.77 -12.00
CA ILE A 166 -2.30 2.13 -11.47
C ILE A 166 -3.52 2.43 -12.35
N TYR A 167 -3.65 3.64 -12.90
CA TYR A 167 -4.75 3.94 -13.83
C TYR A 167 -4.65 3.09 -15.08
N LYS A 168 -3.44 2.92 -15.61
CA LYS A 168 -3.23 2.02 -16.76
C LYS A 168 -3.54 0.57 -16.41
N ALA A 169 -3.19 0.13 -15.21
CA ALA A 169 -3.48 -1.22 -14.77
C ALA A 169 -4.99 -1.49 -14.73
N HIS A 170 -5.76 -0.53 -14.19
CA HIS A 170 -7.22 -0.59 -14.19
C HIS A 170 -7.81 -0.58 -15.61
N GLU A 171 -7.32 0.28 -16.51
CA GLU A 171 -7.74 0.30 -17.92
C GLU A 171 -7.55 -1.05 -18.63
N LEU A 172 -6.53 -1.80 -18.24
CA LEU A 172 -6.24 -3.13 -18.78
C LEU A 172 -7.01 -4.26 -18.10
N GLY A 173 -7.85 -3.95 -17.10
CA GLY A 173 -8.60 -4.94 -16.33
C GLY A 173 -7.71 -5.83 -15.44
N ILE A 174 -6.53 -5.35 -15.05
CA ILE A 174 -5.61 -6.09 -14.19
C ILE A 174 -6.16 -6.11 -12.77
N GLY A 175 -6.54 -7.29 -12.28
CA GLY A 175 -7.10 -7.44 -10.92
C GLY A 175 -6.08 -7.70 -9.82
N ASN A 176 -4.98 -8.42 -10.13
CA ASN A 176 -3.94 -8.80 -9.17
C ASN A 176 -2.59 -8.23 -9.58
N MET A 177 -2.01 -7.37 -8.75
CA MET A 177 -0.76 -6.71 -9.08
C MET A 177 0.13 -6.39 -7.87
N VAL A 178 1.42 -6.28 -8.14
CA VAL A 178 2.44 -5.75 -7.21
C VAL A 178 3.10 -4.54 -7.85
N MET A 179 3.04 -3.41 -7.14
CA MET A 179 3.68 -2.15 -7.51
C MET A 179 5.07 -2.06 -6.88
N GLU A 180 6.08 -1.73 -7.66
CA GLU A 180 7.47 -1.53 -7.25
C GLU A 180 7.90 -0.09 -7.55
N THR A 181 8.57 0.53 -6.59
CA THR A 181 9.16 1.88 -6.69
C THR A 181 10.41 1.94 -5.81
N ASP A 182 11.40 2.78 -6.15
CA ASP A 182 12.54 3.07 -5.28
C ASP A 182 12.24 4.20 -4.27
N ALA A 183 11.06 4.82 -4.35
CA ALA A 183 10.59 5.83 -3.41
C ALA A 183 10.04 5.20 -2.11
N SER A 184 10.92 4.89 -1.16
CA SER A 184 10.54 4.32 0.15
C SER A 184 9.48 5.16 0.90
N THR A 185 9.53 6.49 0.77
CA THR A 185 8.52 7.39 1.33
C THR A 185 7.13 7.16 0.73
N LEU A 186 7.04 6.93 -0.58
CA LEU A 186 5.77 6.61 -1.24
C LEU A 186 5.22 5.29 -0.71
N VAL A 187 6.07 4.25 -0.61
CA VAL A 187 5.66 2.95 -0.05
C VAL A 187 5.10 3.10 1.36
N SER A 188 5.81 3.82 2.24
CA SER A 188 5.33 4.09 3.59
C SER A 188 4.04 4.92 3.59
N ALA A 189 3.90 5.90 2.70
CA ALA A 189 2.72 6.74 2.62
C ALA A 189 1.47 5.98 2.16
N ILE A 190 1.61 4.96 1.31
CA ILE A 190 0.50 4.11 0.87
C ILE A 190 0.16 3.03 1.89
N LYS A 191 1.17 2.44 2.55
CA LYS A 191 0.96 1.37 3.54
C LYS A 191 0.43 1.87 4.88
N THR A 192 0.69 3.13 5.24
CA THR A 192 0.36 3.66 6.57
C THR A 192 -0.36 5.01 6.45
N SER A 193 -1.00 5.49 7.53
CA SER A 193 -1.64 6.81 7.57
C SER A 193 -0.69 7.97 7.92
N ARG A 194 0.62 7.69 8.07
CA ARG A 194 1.62 8.66 8.58
C ARG A 194 1.73 9.94 7.75
N TYR A 195 1.47 9.83 6.45
CA TYR A 195 1.67 10.93 5.49
C TYR A 195 0.35 11.52 4.97
N ASP A 196 -0.79 11.16 5.57
CA ASP A 196 -2.11 11.62 5.09
C ASP A 196 -2.30 13.14 5.21
N LEU A 197 -1.57 13.80 6.12
CA LEU A 197 -1.55 15.25 6.31
C LEU A 197 -0.31 15.94 5.69
N ALA A 198 0.53 15.20 4.94
CA ALA A 198 1.68 15.77 4.25
C ALA A 198 1.24 16.59 3.02
N SER A 199 2.17 17.32 2.40
CA SER A 199 1.93 18.10 1.17
C SER A 199 1.28 17.27 0.06
N ASN A 200 1.74 16.04 -0.12
CA ASN A 200 1.21 15.07 -1.10
C ASN A 200 0.13 14.15 -0.52
N GLY A 201 -0.38 14.44 0.69
CA GLY A 201 -1.31 13.59 1.45
C GLY A 201 -2.60 13.24 0.70
N ASN A 202 -3.17 14.22 -0.01
CA ASN A 202 -4.33 14.03 -0.87
C ASN A 202 -4.07 13.04 -2.02
N LEU A 203 -2.87 13.06 -2.61
CA LEU A 203 -2.47 12.15 -3.68
C LEU A 203 -2.27 10.73 -3.13
N PHE A 204 -1.70 10.59 -1.94
CA PHE A 204 -1.58 9.28 -1.29
C PHE A 204 -2.97 8.68 -0.99
N GLN A 205 -3.89 9.47 -0.44
CA GLN A 205 -5.27 9.04 -0.22
C GLN A 205 -5.97 8.65 -1.53
N LYS A 206 -5.73 9.40 -2.60
CA LYS A 206 -6.24 9.09 -3.94
C LYS A 206 -5.74 7.73 -4.43
N ILE A 207 -4.44 7.43 -4.29
CA ILE A 207 -3.88 6.11 -4.65
C ILE A 207 -4.53 5.01 -3.82
N LYS A 208 -4.59 5.17 -2.48
CA LYS A 208 -5.19 4.18 -1.56
C LYS A 208 -6.64 3.88 -1.94
N ALA A 209 -7.45 4.92 -2.13
CA ALA A 209 -8.87 4.78 -2.47
C ALA A 209 -9.07 4.19 -3.86
N PHE A 210 -8.29 4.62 -4.85
CA PHE A 210 -8.38 4.05 -6.18
C PHE A 210 -7.99 2.56 -6.18
N ALA A 211 -6.92 2.21 -5.48
CA ALA A 211 -6.47 0.83 -5.42
C ALA A 211 -7.49 -0.09 -4.73
N SER A 212 -8.08 0.35 -3.61
CA SER A 212 -9.05 -0.45 -2.85
C SER A 212 -10.38 -0.68 -3.59
N LEU A 213 -10.76 0.23 -4.50
CA LEU A 213 -12.01 0.15 -5.24
C LEU A 213 -11.89 -0.64 -6.55
N ASN A 214 -10.70 -0.69 -7.14
CA ASN A 214 -10.52 -1.14 -8.53
C ASN A 214 -9.69 -2.42 -8.67
N PHE A 215 -9.01 -2.88 -7.62
CA PHE A 215 -8.17 -4.09 -7.68
C PHE A 215 -8.63 -5.15 -6.68
N ILE A 216 -8.50 -6.42 -7.10
CA ILE A 216 -8.72 -7.59 -6.24
C ILE A 216 -7.58 -7.70 -5.23
N SER A 217 -6.35 -7.53 -5.72
CA SER A 217 -5.14 -7.51 -4.90
C SER A 217 -4.18 -6.45 -5.39
N PHE A 218 -3.77 -5.57 -4.46
CA PHE A 218 -2.79 -4.53 -4.69
C PHE A 218 -1.81 -4.51 -3.50
N ASP A 219 -0.54 -4.76 -3.79
CA ASP A 219 0.56 -4.47 -2.85
C ASP A 219 1.54 -3.49 -3.49
N ILE A 220 2.21 -2.70 -2.66
CA ILE A 220 3.27 -1.80 -3.06
C ILE A 220 4.53 -2.07 -2.24
N VAL A 221 5.65 -2.29 -2.92
CA VAL A 221 6.91 -2.65 -2.27
C VAL A 221 8.03 -1.74 -2.76
N HIS A 222 8.99 -1.52 -1.87
CA HIS A 222 10.20 -0.80 -2.21
C HIS A 222 11.17 -1.73 -2.93
N CYS A 223 11.73 -1.28 -4.04
CA CYS A 223 12.79 -1.99 -4.74
C CYS A 223 14.06 -1.13 -4.79
N PRO A 224 15.27 -1.72 -4.72
CA PRO A 224 16.50 -0.97 -4.96
C PRO A 224 16.53 -0.40 -6.38
N ARG A 225 17.18 0.75 -6.59
CA ARG A 225 17.36 1.38 -7.91
C ARG A 225 17.89 0.45 -9.00
N ALA A 226 18.69 -0.55 -8.62
CA ALA A 226 19.19 -1.56 -9.56
C ALA A 226 18.07 -2.34 -10.27
N CYS A 227 16.90 -2.46 -9.65
CA CYS A 227 15.70 -3.12 -10.18
C CYS A 227 14.75 -2.15 -10.91
N ASN A 228 14.97 -0.84 -10.81
CA ASN A 228 14.10 0.21 -11.35
C ASN A 228 14.70 0.95 -12.56
N LYS A 229 15.83 0.47 -13.11
CA LYS A 229 16.59 1.17 -14.18
C LYS A 229 15.76 1.50 -15.41
N VAL A 230 14.86 0.59 -15.80
CA VAL A 230 14.01 0.79 -16.99
C VAL A 230 13.10 2.00 -16.81
N VAL A 231 12.49 2.14 -15.64
CA VAL A 231 11.55 3.25 -15.39
C VAL A 231 12.25 4.55 -15.06
N ASP A 232 13.44 4.51 -14.46
CA ASP A 232 14.32 5.69 -14.35
C ASP A 232 14.65 6.24 -15.75
N ALA A 233 15.05 5.37 -16.68
CA ALA A 233 15.30 5.75 -18.07
C ALA A 233 14.05 6.31 -18.77
N LEU A 234 12.88 5.72 -18.52
CA LEU A 234 11.59 6.21 -19.04
C LEU A 234 11.23 7.57 -18.45
N ALA A 235 11.40 7.78 -17.15
CA ALA A 235 11.13 9.04 -16.49
C ALA A 235 12.09 10.14 -16.98
N MET A 236 13.37 9.81 -17.19
CA MET A 236 14.33 10.71 -17.83
C MET A 236 13.95 11.02 -19.29
N HIS A 237 13.52 10.02 -20.06
CA HIS A 237 13.02 10.23 -21.42
C HIS A 237 11.80 11.17 -21.42
N GLY A 238 10.82 10.91 -20.56
CA GLY A 238 9.62 11.72 -20.38
C GLY A 238 9.92 13.18 -20.07
N SER A 239 10.91 13.45 -19.22
CA SER A 239 11.32 14.82 -18.87
C SER A 239 11.80 15.66 -20.06
N LYS A 240 12.32 14.99 -21.10
CA LYS A 240 12.86 15.61 -22.32
C LYS A 240 11.82 15.74 -23.44
N MET A 241 10.60 15.23 -23.27
CA MET A 241 9.56 15.30 -24.29
C MET A 241 9.02 16.74 -24.42
N VAL A 242 8.99 17.27 -25.65
CA VAL A 242 8.52 18.64 -25.92
C VAL A 242 7.23 18.66 -26.76
N LEU A 243 7.12 17.74 -27.72
CA LEU A 243 6.09 17.78 -28.76
C LEU A 243 4.86 16.90 -28.49
N ALA A 244 5.00 15.88 -27.65
CA ALA A 244 3.91 14.96 -27.29
C ALA A 244 3.75 14.89 -25.76
N PRO A 245 2.51 14.85 -25.24
CA PRO A 245 2.26 14.85 -23.80
C PRO A 245 2.72 13.53 -23.12
N GLN A 246 2.67 12.43 -23.86
CA GLN A 246 3.12 11.11 -23.42
C GLN A 246 3.41 10.20 -24.62
N ALA A 247 4.20 9.15 -24.38
CA ALA A 247 4.41 8.04 -25.29
C ALA A 247 4.03 6.74 -24.58
N VAL A 248 3.30 5.88 -25.28
CA VAL A 248 2.86 4.57 -24.78
C VAL A 248 3.31 3.52 -25.78
N TRP A 249 3.91 2.46 -25.28
CA TRP A 249 4.36 1.31 -26.05
C TRP A 249 3.71 0.06 -25.47
N SER A 250 2.89 -0.61 -26.27
CA SER A 250 2.26 -1.88 -25.91
C SER A 250 2.74 -2.98 -26.85
N GLY A 251 2.85 -4.20 -26.33
CA GLY A 251 3.14 -5.39 -27.12
C GLY A 251 2.39 -6.57 -26.54
N LEU A 252 1.54 -7.22 -27.34
CA LEU A 252 1.23 -8.64 -27.14
C LEU A 252 2.53 -9.39 -27.48
N ALA A 253 3.00 -10.26 -26.58
CA ALA A 253 4.09 -11.23 -26.76
C ALA A 253 5.01 -10.96 -27.98
N GLY A 254 6.11 -10.23 -27.75
CA GLY A 254 7.21 -10.10 -28.74
C GLY A 254 7.27 -8.82 -29.58
N LEU A 255 6.29 -7.90 -29.48
CA LEU A 255 6.27 -6.65 -30.27
C LEU A 255 6.30 -5.36 -29.42
N ALA A 256 6.87 -5.38 -28.21
CA ALA A 256 7.22 -4.14 -27.55
C ALA A 256 8.19 -3.35 -28.47
N SER A 257 8.04 -2.02 -28.55
CA SER A 257 8.92 -1.21 -29.43
C SER A 257 10.40 -1.50 -29.12
N THR A 258 11.27 -1.45 -30.13
CA THR A 258 12.72 -1.70 -30.00
C THR A 258 13.36 -0.92 -28.85
N PHE A 259 12.80 0.24 -28.52
CA PHE A 259 13.18 1.07 -27.37
C PHE A 259 12.89 0.40 -26.01
N ALA A 260 11.67 -0.10 -25.80
CA ALA A 260 11.29 -0.77 -24.56
C ALA A 260 12.03 -2.12 -24.38
N GLN A 261 12.17 -2.88 -25.47
CA GLN A 261 12.92 -4.15 -25.44
C GLN A 261 14.41 -3.93 -25.14
N GLY A 262 15.02 -2.89 -25.73
CA GLY A 262 16.42 -2.52 -25.47
C GLY A 262 16.67 -2.12 -24.01
N LEU A 263 15.71 -1.46 -23.35
CA LEU A 263 15.83 -1.12 -21.93
C LEU A 263 15.67 -2.35 -21.03
N VAL A 264 14.74 -3.24 -21.34
CA VAL A 264 14.50 -4.46 -20.55
C VAL A 264 15.65 -5.47 -20.65
N ALA A 265 16.40 -5.50 -21.76
CA ALA A 265 17.62 -6.31 -21.88
C ALA A 265 18.68 -5.99 -20.80
N VAL A 266 18.67 -4.75 -20.27
CA VAL A 266 19.58 -4.29 -19.21
C VAL A 266 19.24 -4.91 -17.85
N ASP A 267 17.97 -5.25 -17.60
CA ASP A 267 17.52 -5.88 -16.35
C ASP A 267 17.93 -7.37 -16.27
N TYR A 268 18.03 -8.05 -17.42
CA TYR A 268 18.40 -9.46 -17.49
C TYR A 268 19.91 -9.72 -17.69
N GLY A 269 20.73 -8.66 -17.71
CA GLY A 269 22.19 -8.79 -17.83
C GLY A 269 22.64 -9.37 -19.17
N TRP A 270 21.89 -9.18 -20.25
CA TRP A 270 22.24 -9.71 -21.57
C TRP A 270 23.51 -9.01 -22.09
N ARG A 271 24.65 -9.70 -22.00
CA ARG A 271 25.84 -9.42 -22.81
C ARG A 271 25.57 -10.11 -24.14
N GLY A 272 25.42 -9.33 -25.20
CA GLY A 272 25.37 -9.89 -26.54
C GLY A 272 26.68 -10.58 -26.86
N ASP A 273 26.59 -11.85 -27.24
CA ASP A 273 27.64 -12.57 -27.96
C ASP A 273 27.48 -12.33 -29.47
#